data_AF-A0A3D5L1P2-F1
#
_entry.id   AF-A0A3D5L1P2-F1
#
_cell.length_a   1.000
_cell.length_b   1.000
_cell.length_c   1.000
_cell.angle_alpha   90.00
_cell.angle_beta   90.00
_cell.angle_gamma   90.00
#
_symmetry.space_group_name_H-M   'P 1'
#
loop_
_entity.id
_entity.type
_entity.pdbx_description
1 polymer ?
#
loop_
_entity_poly.entity_id
_entity_poly.type
_entity_poly.pdbx_seq_one_letter_code
_entity_poly.pdbx_strand_id
1 'polypeptide(L)'
;MEVVCLKESNHFMSNKSVKPKHSSHELIEMMRAEKGITFHLISEADAEAYLLNTNNYLRTASYRKNYQKYQRGPEAGKYIDLDFEYLRELSAIDLQFRHVVSAMCLDIEHDLKVTLLRDIENDATEDGYTIVKSFLDANPKIVKAIAATSSSAYTKDLIKKYMSISVTENPVTKEKTTTITNYSDCPVWVFLEFITFGEFIRFYEFYYQSSTLTHLPRQILSSVKSLRNGCAHNNCMLNNIANGQSQPSLLISKQVGNIPSITGSLRRKYLSYRIVLEFVSLLYAYKFSTQSNNGHKSLNSCMELLLKRMPLHKEYFKNNLLITGTYSFILAVAQYLFPDEYTAATKTADFDDV
;
A
#
# COMPACT_ATOMS: atom_id res chain seq x y z
N MET A 1 -50.90 -18.29 -11.43
CA MET A 1 -49.66 -17.52 -11.17
C MET A 1 -48.63 -18.52 -10.65
N GLU A 2 -47.86 -19.11 -11.56
CA GLU A 2 -46.73 -19.97 -11.22
C GLU A 2 -45.56 -19.10 -10.78
N VAL A 3 -45.00 -19.42 -9.61
CA VAL A 3 -43.76 -18.83 -9.12
C VAL A 3 -42.61 -19.59 -9.80
N VAL A 4 -42.02 -18.96 -10.81
CA VAL A 4 -40.79 -19.45 -11.45
C VAL A 4 -39.64 -19.25 -10.47
N CYS A 5 -39.21 -20.35 -9.84
CA CYS A 5 -38.02 -20.39 -9.02
C CYS A 5 -36.79 -20.46 -9.93
N LEU A 6 -36.16 -19.32 -10.20
CA LEU A 6 -34.88 -19.25 -10.89
C LEU A 6 -33.79 -19.82 -9.98
N LYS A 7 -33.44 -21.09 -10.19
CA LYS A 7 -32.21 -21.68 -9.66
C LYS A 7 -31.03 -21.06 -10.41
N GLU A 8 -30.33 -20.11 -9.79
CA GLU A 8 -29.00 -19.72 -10.22
C GLU A 8 -28.04 -20.91 -10.05
N SER A 9 -27.72 -21.56 -11.16
CA SER A 9 -26.67 -22.57 -11.24
C SER A 9 -25.31 -21.88 -11.17
N ASN A 10 -24.70 -21.86 -9.97
CA ASN A 10 -23.29 -21.56 -9.80
C ASN A 10 -22.45 -22.64 -10.51
N HIS A 11 -22.16 -22.43 -11.78
CA HIS A 11 -21.23 -23.26 -12.54
C HIS A 11 -19.81 -23.00 -11.99
N PHE A 12 -19.32 -23.91 -11.14
CA PHE A 12 -17.91 -23.95 -10.74
C PHE A 12 -17.07 -24.25 -12.00
N MET A 13 -16.63 -23.20 -12.71
CA MET A 13 -15.56 -23.36 -13.69
C MET A 13 -14.27 -23.68 -12.94
N SER A 14 -13.80 -24.92 -13.06
CA SER A 14 -12.51 -25.32 -12.53
C SER A 14 -11.39 -24.49 -13.18
N ASN A 15 -10.73 -23.63 -12.39
CA ASN A 15 -9.50 -22.94 -12.80
C ASN A 15 -8.28 -23.88 -12.87
N LYS A 16 -8.49 -25.19 -12.62
CA LYS A 16 -7.46 -26.23 -12.69
C LYS A 16 -7.21 -26.58 -14.16
N SER A 17 -6.66 -25.64 -14.93
CA SER A 17 -5.91 -25.98 -16.15
C SER A 17 -4.74 -26.87 -15.73
N VAL A 18 -4.34 -27.86 -16.54
CA VAL A 18 -3.17 -28.71 -16.27
C VAL A 18 -1.91 -27.81 -16.17
N LYS A 19 -1.56 -27.41 -14.95
CA LYS A 19 -0.37 -26.62 -14.59
C LYS A 19 0.49 -27.53 -13.72
N PRO A 20 1.33 -28.39 -14.32
CA PRO A 20 2.16 -29.30 -13.55
C PRO A 20 3.14 -28.52 -12.68
N LYS A 21 3.55 -29.14 -11.57
CA LYS A 21 4.65 -28.61 -10.75
C LYS A 21 5.94 -28.76 -11.55
N HIS A 22 6.74 -27.69 -11.58
CA HIS A 22 8.06 -27.68 -12.21
C HIS A 22 9.17 -27.54 -11.16
N SER A 23 10.33 -28.12 -11.44
CA SER A 23 11.55 -27.86 -10.67
C SER A 23 12.12 -26.47 -10.99
N SER A 24 13.03 -25.95 -10.15
CA SER A 24 13.68 -24.66 -10.44
C SER A 24 14.47 -24.72 -11.74
N HIS A 25 15.18 -25.83 -12.01
CA HIS A 25 15.85 -26.09 -13.29
C HIS A 25 14.90 -25.98 -14.49
N GLU A 26 13.76 -26.68 -14.44
CA GLU A 26 12.74 -26.64 -15.50
C GLU A 26 12.15 -25.23 -15.69
N LEU A 27 12.02 -24.48 -14.60
CA LEU A 27 11.53 -23.09 -14.65
C LEU A 27 12.55 -22.16 -15.32
N ILE A 28 13.84 -22.32 -15.06
CA ILE A 28 14.91 -21.56 -15.75
C ILE A 28 14.90 -21.86 -17.24
N GLU A 29 14.82 -23.14 -17.62
CA GLU A 29 14.73 -23.56 -19.01
C GLU A 29 13.49 -22.99 -19.71
N MET A 30 12.32 -23.03 -19.06
CA MET A 30 11.09 -22.42 -19.59
C MET A 30 11.24 -20.89 -19.74
N MET A 31 11.88 -20.21 -18.78
CA MET A 31 12.11 -18.76 -18.87
C MET A 31 12.99 -18.40 -20.08
N ARG A 32 14.04 -19.18 -20.31
CA ARG A 32 14.96 -19.01 -21.45
C ARG A 32 14.29 -19.34 -22.78
N ALA A 33 13.84 -20.58 -22.94
CA ALA A 33 13.38 -21.12 -24.22
C ALA A 33 12.01 -20.57 -24.64
N GLU A 34 11.04 -20.50 -23.72
CA GLU A 34 9.66 -20.12 -24.07
C GLU A 34 9.34 -18.66 -23.83
N LYS A 35 10.00 -18.01 -22.85
CA LYS A 35 9.69 -16.62 -22.49
C LYS A 35 10.72 -15.62 -23.03
N GLY A 36 11.85 -16.09 -23.57
CA GLY A 36 12.90 -15.24 -24.11
C GLY A 36 13.59 -14.39 -23.05
N ILE A 37 13.65 -14.88 -21.81
CA ILE A 37 14.37 -14.20 -20.72
C ILE A 37 15.84 -14.61 -20.79
N THR A 38 16.74 -13.63 -20.76
CA THR A 38 18.19 -13.85 -20.82
C THR A 38 18.80 -14.03 -19.42
N PHE A 39 20.02 -14.58 -19.38
CA PHE A 39 20.81 -14.84 -18.18
C PHE A 39 22.24 -14.31 -18.39
N HIS A 40 22.36 -13.08 -18.88
CA HIS A 40 23.66 -12.47 -19.20
C HIS A 40 24.39 -11.94 -17.97
N LEU A 41 23.64 -11.54 -16.93
CA LEU A 41 24.17 -10.91 -15.72
C LEU A 41 24.29 -11.88 -14.53
N ILE A 42 23.74 -13.08 -14.66
CA ILE A 42 23.73 -14.12 -13.64
C ILE A 42 23.76 -15.48 -14.32
N SER A 43 24.48 -16.45 -13.75
CA SER A 43 24.48 -17.80 -14.29
C SER A 43 23.12 -18.49 -14.07
N GLU A 44 22.77 -19.43 -14.94
CA GLU A 44 21.54 -20.22 -14.79
C GLU A 44 21.53 -21.03 -13.48
N ALA A 45 22.70 -21.51 -13.03
CA ALA A 45 22.84 -22.22 -11.76
C ALA A 45 22.58 -21.30 -10.55
N ASP A 46 23.07 -20.06 -10.58
CA ASP A 46 22.81 -19.09 -9.52
C ASP A 46 21.34 -18.61 -9.55
N ALA A 47 20.76 -18.46 -10.73
CA ALA A 47 19.33 -18.16 -10.88
C ALA A 47 18.47 -19.30 -10.33
N GLU A 48 18.84 -20.55 -10.57
CA GLU A 48 18.19 -21.73 -10.00
C GLU A 48 18.29 -21.74 -8.47
N ALA A 49 19.50 -21.51 -7.92
CA ALA A 49 19.72 -21.42 -6.49
C ALA A 49 18.91 -20.28 -5.83
N TYR A 50 18.76 -19.15 -6.52
CA TYR A 50 17.92 -18.04 -6.07
C TYR A 50 16.44 -18.45 -5.99
N LEU A 51 15.92 -19.17 -7.00
CA LEU A 51 14.53 -19.67 -7.01
C LEU A 51 14.27 -20.78 -5.98
N LEU A 52 15.33 -21.45 -5.49
CA LEU A 52 15.24 -22.48 -4.45
C LEU A 52 15.29 -21.87 -3.04
N ASN A 53 16.23 -20.95 -2.81
CA ASN A 53 16.65 -20.60 -1.45
C ASN A 53 16.28 -19.17 -1.03
N THR A 54 16.02 -18.28 -1.99
CA THR A 54 15.84 -16.84 -1.70
C THR A 54 14.44 -16.35 -2.01
N ASN A 55 13.92 -16.70 -3.18
CA ASN A 55 12.59 -16.28 -3.64
C ASN A 55 11.96 -17.40 -4.46
N ASN A 56 10.68 -17.30 -4.79
CA ASN A 56 10.04 -18.28 -5.67
C ASN A 56 9.81 -17.71 -7.08
N TYR A 57 9.60 -18.62 -8.04
CA TYR A 57 9.35 -18.26 -9.43
C TYR A 57 8.12 -17.37 -9.60
N LEU A 58 7.02 -17.65 -8.91
CA LEU A 58 5.78 -16.87 -9.07
C LEU A 58 5.99 -15.39 -8.74
N ARG A 59 6.70 -15.10 -7.64
CA ARG A 59 7.03 -13.73 -7.23
C ARG A 59 8.04 -13.09 -8.17
N THR A 60 9.17 -13.74 -8.42
CA THR A 60 10.25 -13.22 -9.28
C THR A 60 9.76 -12.95 -10.68
N ALA A 61 9.08 -13.92 -11.27
CA ALA A 61 8.55 -13.77 -12.60
C ALA A 61 7.39 -12.77 -12.63
N SER A 62 6.74 -12.38 -11.53
CA SER A 62 5.61 -11.43 -11.59
C SER A 62 6.00 -10.06 -12.14
N TYR A 63 7.24 -9.61 -11.92
CA TYR A 63 7.77 -8.32 -12.37
C TYR A 63 7.93 -8.22 -13.90
N ARG A 64 7.89 -9.36 -14.60
CA ARG A 64 7.91 -9.40 -16.07
C ARG A 64 6.75 -8.64 -16.73
N LYS A 65 5.67 -8.36 -15.99
CA LYS A 65 4.53 -7.59 -16.52
C LYS A 65 4.90 -6.13 -16.83
N ASN A 66 6.04 -5.64 -16.33
CA ASN A 66 6.61 -4.34 -16.70
C ASN A 66 7.35 -4.34 -18.04
N TYR A 67 7.43 -5.49 -18.73
CA TYR A 67 8.17 -5.66 -19.98
C TYR A 67 7.22 -5.99 -21.11
N GLN A 68 7.53 -5.41 -22.28
CA GLN A 68 6.78 -5.67 -23.50
C GLN A 68 7.15 -7.04 -24.07
N LYS A 69 6.26 -7.53 -24.95
CA LYS A 69 6.45 -8.77 -25.69
C LYS A 69 6.40 -8.51 -27.18
N TYR A 70 7.13 -9.32 -27.95
CA TYR A 70 6.95 -9.36 -29.39
C TYR A 70 5.49 -9.73 -29.71
N GLN A 71 4.82 -8.89 -30.51
CA GLN A 71 3.41 -9.09 -30.87
C GLN A 71 3.24 -9.98 -32.10
N ARG A 72 4.27 -10.06 -32.96
CA ARG A 72 4.26 -10.76 -34.24
C ARG A 72 5.65 -11.31 -34.54
N GLY A 73 5.73 -12.25 -35.49
CA GLY A 73 6.99 -12.88 -35.91
C GLY A 73 7.34 -14.15 -35.13
N PRO A 74 8.49 -14.78 -35.41
CA PRO A 74 8.90 -16.05 -34.79
C PRO A 74 9.01 -15.98 -33.26
N GLU A 75 9.35 -14.81 -32.71
CA GLU A 75 9.52 -14.58 -31.27
C GLU A 75 8.23 -14.12 -30.57
N ALA A 76 7.08 -14.15 -31.26
CA ALA A 76 5.82 -13.67 -30.70
C ALA A 76 5.51 -14.32 -29.34
N GLY A 77 5.19 -13.48 -28.34
CA GLY A 77 4.89 -13.90 -26.97
C GLY A 77 6.08 -13.95 -26.01
N LYS A 78 7.33 -13.88 -26.51
CA LYS A 78 8.55 -13.72 -25.72
C LYS A 78 8.77 -12.25 -25.32
N TYR A 79 9.48 -12.04 -24.21
CA TYR A 79 9.79 -10.71 -23.69
C TYR A 79 10.89 -10.02 -24.51
N ILE A 80 10.80 -8.69 -24.58
CA ILE A 80 11.81 -7.84 -25.23
C ILE A 80 12.73 -7.29 -24.13
N ASP A 81 14.04 -7.41 -24.32
CA ASP A 81 15.09 -6.86 -23.44
C ASP A 81 14.88 -7.18 -21.96
N LEU A 82 14.59 -8.44 -21.64
CA LEU A 82 14.37 -8.91 -20.27
C LEU A 82 15.43 -9.92 -19.85
N ASP A 83 16.29 -9.53 -18.92
CA ASP A 83 17.22 -10.41 -18.22
C ASP A 83 16.64 -10.85 -16.87
N PHE A 84 16.99 -12.05 -16.40
CA PHE A 84 16.61 -12.55 -15.08
C PHE A 84 17.05 -11.62 -13.96
N GLU A 85 18.23 -11.01 -14.09
CA GLU A 85 18.77 -10.12 -13.07
C GLU A 85 17.89 -8.87 -12.87
N TYR A 86 17.22 -8.41 -13.93
CA TYR A 86 16.32 -7.26 -13.83
C TYR A 86 15.09 -7.58 -12.96
N LEU A 87 14.61 -8.84 -13.01
CA LEU A 87 13.50 -9.31 -12.17
C LEU A 87 13.93 -9.44 -10.71
N ARG A 88 15.15 -9.93 -10.46
CA ARG A 88 15.74 -10.01 -9.11
C ARG A 88 15.88 -8.62 -8.51
N GLU A 89 16.41 -7.68 -9.28
CA GLU A 89 16.62 -6.31 -8.85
C GLU A 89 15.29 -5.57 -8.56
N LEU A 90 14.28 -5.70 -9.43
CA LEU A 90 12.94 -5.17 -9.15
C LEU A 90 12.33 -5.78 -7.89
N SER A 91 12.56 -7.07 -7.63
CA SER A 91 12.09 -7.72 -6.41
C SER A 91 12.79 -7.20 -5.16
N ALA A 92 14.07 -6.85 -5.25
CA ALA A 92 14.82 -6.27 -4.14
C ALA A 92 14.37 -4.83 -3.86
N ILE A 93 14.19 -4.01 -4.90
CA ILE A 93 13.62 -2.66 -4.79
C ILE A 93 12.21 -2.71 -4.18
N ASP A 94 11.35 -3.62 -4.63
CA ASP A 94 9.98 -3.79 -4.11
C ASP A 94 9.97 -4.10 -2.59
N LEU A 95 10.90 -4.93 -2.12
CA LEU A 95 11.04 -5.24 -0.70
C LEU A 95 11.38 -3.98 0.12
N GLN A 96 12.38 -3.22 -0.31
CA GLN A 96 12.77 -2.00 0.38
C GLN A 96 11.69 -0.93 0.31
N PHE A 97 11.03 -0.78 -0.84
CA PHE A 97 9.87 0.08 -1.02
C PHE A 97 8.76 -0.24 -0.01
N ARG A 98 8.41 -1.51 0.17
CA ARG A 98 7.40 -1.91 1.16
C ARG A 98 7.78 -1.57 2.59
N HIS A 99 9.04 -1.69 2.97
CA HIS A 99 9.49 -1.34 4.32
C HIS A 99 9.37 0.17 4.57
N VAL A 100 9.89 1.00 3.64
CA VAL A 100 9.79 2.46 3.72
C VAL A 100 8.34 2.92 3.77
N VAL A 101 7.52 2.43 2.84
CA VAL A 101 6.09 2.78 2.78
C VAL A 101 5.36 2.37 4.06
N SER A 102 5.67 1.20 4.62
CA SER A 102 5.03 0.75 5.87
C SER A 102 5.38 1.68 7.02
N ALA A 103 6.64 2.08 7.15
CA ALA A 103 7.08 3.04 8.16
C ALA A 103 6.37 4.40 8.00
N MET A 104 6.33 4.94 6.77
CA MET A 104 5.65 6.20 6.50
C MET A 104 4.14 6.15 6.79
N CYS A 105 3.49 5.01 6.53
CA CYS A 105 2.07 4.84 6.87
C CYS A 105 1.82 4.86 8.38
N LEU A 106 2.73 4.28 9.17
CA LEU A 106 2.64 4.29 10.65
C LEU A 106 2.79 5.70 11.20
N ASP A 107 3.76 6.47 10.68
CA ASP A 107 3.95 7.88 11.05
C ASP A 107 2.68 8.70 10.74
N ILE A 108 2.12 8.57 9.54
CA ILE A 108 0.88 9.26 9.15
C ILE A 108 -0.28 8.88 10.08
N GLU A 109 -0.46 7.59 10.37
CA GLU A 109 -1.53 7.15 11.27
C GLU A 109 -1.36 7.75 12.67
N HIS A 110 -0.14 7.75 13.21
CA HIS A 110 0.16 8.32 14.51
C HIS A 110 -0.10 9.83 14.54
N ASP A 111 0.47 10.59 13.60
CA ASP A 111 0.37 12.04 13.56
C ASP A 111 -1.07 12.52 13.37
N LEU A 112 -1.86 11.81 12.55
CA LEU A 112 -3.28 12.12 12.39
C LEU A 112 -4.09 11.80 13.64
N LYS A 113 -3.75 10.75 14.40
CA LYS A 113 -4.41 10.47 15.69
C LYS A 113 -4.09 11.55 16.72
N VAL A 114 -2.82 11.96 16.82
CA VAL A 114 -2.40 13.05 17.71
C VAL A 114 -3.10 14.36 17.33
N THR A 115 -3.14 14.70 16.04
CA THR A 115 -3.84 15.89 15.54
C THR A 115 -5.32 15.83 15.86
N LEU A 116 -5.99 14.70 15.61
CA LEU A 116 -7.41 14.53 15.93
C LEU A 116 -7.67 14.70 17.43
N LEU A 117 -6.85 14.11 18.30
CA LEU A 117 -7.00 14.25 19.75
C LEU A 117 -6.83 15.70 20.20
N ARG A 118 -5.83 16.40 19.68
CA ARG A 118 -5.63 17.82 19.96
C ARG A 118 -6.83 18.66 19.51
N ASP A 119 -7.38 18.38 18.34
CA ASP A 119 -8.50 19.14 17.81
C ASP A 119 -9.76 18.90 18.67
N ILE A 120 -10.02 17.66 19.08
CA ILE A 120 -11.11 17.32 20.01
C ILE A 120 -10.89 17.96 21.39
N GLU A 121 -9.67 17.96 21.92
CA GLU A 121 -9.34 18.59 23.21
C GLU A 121 -9.64 20.10 23.21
N ASN A 122 -9.45 20.76 22.06
CA ASN A 122 -9.73 22.19 21.89
C ASN A 122 -11.18 22.49 21.47
N ASP A 123 -12.01 21.46 21.27
CA ASP A 123 -13.42 21.62 20.93
C ASP A 123 -14.27 21.66 22.20
N ALA A 124 -14.74 22.86 22.57
CA ALA A 124 -15.54 23.05 23.77
C ALA A 124 -16.91 22.33 23.74
N THR A 125 -17.33 21.80 22.59
CA THR A 125 -18.59 21.04 22.45
C THR A 125 -18.40 19.54 22.68
N GLU A 126 -17.16 19.06 22.75
CA GLU A 126 -16.83 17.66 22.90
C GLU A 126 -16.38 17.33 24.33
N ASP A 127 -16.90 16.23 24.88
CA ASP A 127 -16.49 15.69 26.19
C ASP A 127 -15.48 14.53 26.06
N GLY A 128 -15.17 14.12 24.82
CA GLY A 128 -14.31 12.99 24.51
C GLY A 128 -14.97 11.60 24.58
N TYR A 129 -16.24 11.49 25.00
CA TYR A 129 -17.00 10.25 25.12
C TYR A 129 -18.19 10.19 24.16
N THR A 130 -18.94 11.29 24.08
CA THR A 130 -20.16 11.44 23.28
C THR A 130 -19.90 11.22 21.80
N ILE A 131 -18.77 11.68 21.28
CA ILE A 131 -18.37 11.44 19.89
C ILE A 131 -18.15 9.95 19.58
N VAL A 132 -17.49 9.20 20.47
CA VAL A 132 -17.25 7.76 20.29
C VAL A 132 -18.58 7.02 20.29
N LYS A 133 -19.45 7.32 21.24
CA LYS A 133 -20.78 6.74 21.33
C LYS A 133 -21.59 7.01 20.07
N SER A 134 -21.67 8.27 19.64
CA SER A 134 -22.42 8.70 18.46
C SER A 134 -21.90 8.03 17.18
N PHE A 135 -20.59 7.90 17.06
CA PHE A 135 -19.96 7.20 15.94
C PHE A 135 -20.31 5.70 15.92
N LEU A 136 -20.21 5.01 17.06
CA LEU A 136 -20.48 3.57 17.15
C LEU A 136 -21.98 3.25 16.96
N ASP A 137 -22.87 4.10 17.48
CA ASP A 137 -24.32 4.03 17.24
C ASP A 137 -24.64 4.12 15.74
N ALA A 138 -23.97 5.03 15.02
CA ALA A 138 -24.10 5.16 13.57
C ALA A 138 -23.42 4.02 12.78
N ASN A 139 -22.53 3.23 13.40
CA ASN A 139 -21.73 2.20 12.73
C ASN A 139 -21.75 0.82 13.42
N PRO A 140 -22.91 0.11 13.45
CA PRO A 140 -23.01 -1.20 14.12
C PRO A 140 -22.06 -2.28 13.58
N LYS A 141 -21.61 -2.16 12.32
CA LYS A 141 -20.63 -3.08 11.72
C LYS A 141 -19.25 -2.95 12.38
N ILE A 142 -18.87 -1.76 12.84
CA ILE A 142 -17.60 -1.53 13.53
C ILE A 142 -17.67 -2.13 14.93
N VAL A 143 -18.79 -1.98 15.64
CA VAL A 143 -19.02 -2.64 16.93
C VAL A 143 -18.84 -4.16 16.81
N LYS A 144 -19.40 -4.79 15.76
CA LYS A 144 -19.20 -6.22 15.49
C LYS A 144 -17.74 -6.57 15.22
N ALA A 145 -16.99 -5.73 14.50
CA ALA A 145 -15.58 -5.94 14.21
C ALA A 145 -14.73 -5.87 15.49
N ILE A 146 -14.97 -4.89 16.36
CA ILE A 146 -14.31 -4.76 17.66
C ILE A 146 -14.66 -5.95 18.56
N ALA A 147 -15.92 -6.39 18.57
CA ALA A 147 -16.33 -7.56 19.33
C ALA A 147 -15.59 -8.83 18.88
N ALA A 148 -15.37 -9.00 17.56
CA ALA A 148 -14.63 -10.13 17.00
C ALA A 148 -13.13 -10.11 17.36
N THR A 149 -12.56 -8.93 17.63
CA THR A 149 -11.14 -8.78 18.03
C THR A 149 -10.95 -8.60 19.53
N SER A 150 -12.02 -8.60 20.33
CA SER A 150 -12.00 -8.40 21.79
C SER A 150 -11.23 -9.47 22.58
N SER A 151 -10.91 -10.61 21.94
CA SER A 151 -10.08 -11.68 22.49
C SER A 151 -8.59 -11.56 22.14
N SER A 152 -8.21 -10.58 21.31
CA SER A 152 -6.83 -10.33 20.88
C SER A 152 -5.93 -10.00 22.08
N ALA A 153 -4.75 -10.63 22.14
CA ALA A 153 -3.77 -10.39 23.20
C ALA A 153 -3.33 -8.93 23.31
N TYR A 154 -3.43 -8.15 22.24
CA TYR A 154 -2.94 -6.77 22.18
C TYR A 154 -3.98 -5.72 22.59
N THR A 155 -5.28 -6.02 22.49
CA THR A 155 -6.35 -5.01 22.68
C THR A 155 -7.39 -5.43 23.72
N LYS A 156 -7.42 -6.70 24.12
CA LYS A 156 -8.41 -7.28 25.03
C LYS A 156 -8.56 -6.50 26.33
N ASP A 157 -7.47 -6.09 26.96
CA ASP A 157 -7.53 -5.47 28.29
C ASP A 157 -8.15 -4.07 28.23
N LEU A 158 -7.84 -3.29 27.19
CA LEU A 158 -8.48 -1.99 26.96
C LEU A 158 -9.97 -2.16 26.63
N ILE A 159 -10.31 -3.06 25.70
CA ILE A 159 -11.70 -3.28 25.28
C ILE A 159 -12.54 -3.74 26.48
N LYS A 160 -12.05 -4.68 27.30
CA LYS A 160 -12.76 -5.15 28.50
C LYS A 160 -12.94 -4.10 29.58
N LYS A 161 -12.02 -3.15 29.68
CA LYS A 161 -12.08 -2.07 30.68
C LYS A 161 -13.13 -1.02 30.33
N TYR A 162 -13.26 -0.69 29.04
CA TYR A 162 -14.07 0.45 28.58
C TYR A 162 -15.32 0.05 27.78
N MET A 163 -15.56 -1.24 27.57
CA MET A 163 -16.75 -1.76 26.90
C MET A 163 -17.33 -2.97 27.65
N SER A 164 -18.65 -3.01 27.76
CA SER A 164 -19.37 -4.16 28.33
C SER A 164 -19.53 -5.24 27.27
N ILE A 165 -19.04 -6.44 27.58
CA ILE A 165 -19.05 -7.58 26.67
C ILE A 165 -19.98 -8.67 27.22
N SER A 166 -20.84 -9.20 26.36
CA SER A 166 -21.64 -10.39 26.61
C SER A 166 -21.19 -11.52 25.69
N VAL A 167 -21.11 -12.74 26.23
CA VAL A 167 -20.80 -13.95 25.47
C VAL A 167 -22.02 -14.85 25.51
N THR A 168 -22.56 -15.15 24.33
CA THR A 168 -23.67 -16.09 24.16
C THR A 168 -23.16 -17.36 23.50
N GLU A 169 -23.65 -18.51 23.95
CA GLU A 169 -23.31 -19.81 23.37
C GLU A 169 -24.51 -20.33 22.57
N ASN A 170 -24.28 -20.74 21.33
CA ASN A 170 -25.29 -21.41 20.55
C ASN A 170 -25.57 -22.79 21.18
N PRO A 171 -26.82 -23.08 21.60
CA PRO A 171 -27.14 -24.30 22.32
C PRO A 171 -26.90 -25.58 21.49
N VAL A 172 -26.93 -25.47 20.15
CA VAL A 172 -26.78 -26.59 19.21
C VAL A 172 -25.33 -26.73 18.75
N THR A 173 -24.73 -25.65 18.21
CA THR A 173 -23.37 -25.72 17.63
C THR A 173 -22.26 -25.54 18.66
N LYS A 174 -22.60 -25.16 19.90
CA LYS A 174 -21.65 -24.78 20.96
C LYS A 174 -20.75 -23.60 20.60
N GLU A 175 -21.09 -22.88 19.53
CA GLU A 175 -20.35 -21.71 19.06
C GLU A 175 -20.57 -20.52 20.00
N LYS A 176 -19.48 -19.91 20.44
CA LYS A 176 -19.51 -18.73 21.31
C LYS A 176 -19.49 -17.46 20.46
N THR A 177 -20.50 -16.63 20.62
CA THR A 177 -20.59 -15.30 20.01
C THR A 177 -20.31 -14.24 21.05
N THR A 178 -19.38 -13.34 20.75
CA THR A 178 -19.06 -12.20 21.61
C THR A 178 -19.75 -10.96 21.06
N THR A 179 -20.46 -10.22 21.92
CA THR A 179 -21.19 -8.99 21.56
C THR A 179 -20.86 -7.88 22.55
N ILE A 180 -20.72 -6.64 22.07
CA ILE A 180 -20.58 -5.46 22.92
C ILE A 180 -21.97 -4.90 23.19
N THR A 181 -22.32 -4.71 24.46
CA THR A 181 -23.64 -4.22 24.91
C THR A 181 -23.62 -2.78 25.39
N ASN A 182 -22.46 -2.26 25.77
CA ASN A 182 -22.27 -0.86 26.17
C ASN A 182 -20.85 -0.39 25.84
N TYR A 183 -20.73 0.86 25.41
CA TYR A 183 -19.47 1.56 25.11
C TYR A 183 -19.53 3.04 25.52
N SER A 184 -20.46 3.41 26.41
CA SER A 184 -20.66 4.79 26.85
C SER A 184 -19.47 5.33 27.65
N ASP A 185 -18.72 4.44 28.31
CA ASP A 185 -17.54 4.78 29.11
C ASP A 185 -16.24 4.77 28.29
N CYS A 186 -16.31 4.61 26.97
CA CYS A 186 -15.13 4.54 26.11
C CYS A 186 -14.73 5.94 25.60
N PRO A 187 -13.64 6.53 26.10
CA PRO A 187 -13.19 7.82 25.60
C PRO A 187 -12.39 7.70 24.30
N VAL A 188 -12.29 8.80 23.56
CA VAL A 188 -11.63 8.85 22.25
C VAL A 188 -10.15 8.44 22.31
N TRP A 189 -9.38 8.89 23.31
CA TRP A 189 -7.95 8.54 23.44
C TRP A 189 -7.72 7.05 23.73
N VAL A 190 -8.73 6.33 24.23
CA VAL A 190 -8.68 4.87 24.36
C VAL A 190 -9.16 4.21 23.07
N PHE A 191 -10.24 4.72 22.49
CA PHE A 191 -10.83 4.21 21.27
C PHE A 191 -9.82 4.14 20.11
N LEU A 192 -9.01 5.20 19.95
CA LEU A 192 -8.01 5.29 18.88
C LEU A 192 -6.89 4.24 18.97
N GLU A 193 -6.66 3.62 20.14
CA GLU A 193 -5.57 2.67 20.38
C GLU A 193 -5.88 1.25 19.90
N PHE A 194 -7.15 0.86 19.83
CA PHE A 194 -7.52 -0.50 19.44
C PHE A 194 -8.32 -0.61 18.14
N ILE A 195 -8.70 0.51 17.53
CA ILE A 195 -9.31 0.50 16.20
C ILE A 195 -8.26 0.32 15.10
N THR A 196 -8.66 -0.33 14.01
CA THR A 196 -7.82 -0.44 12.83
C THR A 196 -7.67 0.90 12.11
N PHE A 197 -6.61 1.09 11.32
CA PHE A 197 -6.45 2.28 10.48
C PHE A 197 -7.68 2.56 9.59
N GLY A 198 -8.35 1.50 9.14
CA GLY A 198 -9.55 1.62 8.32
C GLY A 198 -10.78 2.16 9.07
N GLU A 199 -10.91 1.84 10.36
CA GLU A 199 -11.95 2.37 11.25
C GLU A 199 -11.58 3.79 11.69
N PHE A 200 -10.30 4.04 11.97
CA PHE A 200 -9.79 5.38 12.24
C PHE A 200 -10.13 6.36 11.12
N ILE A 201 -9.90 6.03 9.84
CA ILE A 201 -10.24 6.93 8.72
C ILE A 201 -11.75 7.28 8.71
N ARG A 202 -12.63 6.35 9.10
CA ARG A 202 -14.06 6.61 9.18
C ARG A 202 -14.40 7.51 10.36
N PHE A 203 -13.76 7.29 11.50
CA PHE A 203 -13.93 8.13 12.68
C PHE A 203 -13.39 9.56 12.45
N TYR A 204 -12.25 9.67 11.78
CA TYR A 204 -11.67 10.94 11.32
C TYR A 204 -12.64 11.71 10.43
N GLU A 205 -13.18 11.07 9.39
CA GLU A 205 -14.21 11.70 8.53
C GLU A 205 -15.47 12.10 9.34
N PHE A 206 -15.88 11.26 10.28
CA PHE A 206 -17.05 11.54 11.14
C PHE A 206 -16.86 12.78 12.02
N TYR A 207 -15.66 13.01 12.58
CA TYR A 207 -15.38 14.22 13.34
C TYR A 207 -15.34 15.47 12.44
N TYR A 208 -14.59 15.39 11.33
CA TYR A 208 -14.38 16.57 10.49
C TYR A 208 -15.54 16.93 9.56
N GLN A 209 -16.60 16.11 9.46
CA GLN A 209 -17.74 16.37 8.56
C GLN A 209 -18.45 17.71 8.84
N SER A 210 -18.48 18.14 10.10
CA SER A 210 -19.11 19.40 10.55
C SER A 210 -18.10 20.47 10.95
N SER A 211 -16.80 20.17 10.82
CA SER A 211 -15.71 21.05 11.24
C SER A 211 -15.25 21.95 10.09
N THR A 212 -14.82 23.17 10.41
CA THR A 212 -14.13 24.07 9.48
C THR A 212 -12.62 23.84 9.45
N LEU A 213 -12.10 22.97 10.32
CA LEU A 213 -10.69 22.65 10.41
C LEU A 213 -10.19 21.96 9.13
N THR A 214 -8.98 22.34 8.74
CA THR A 214 -8.31 21.73 7.59
C THR A 214 -7.89 20.31 7.95
N HIS A 215 -8.30 19.34 7.12
CA HIS A 215 -8.06 17.92 7.35
C HIS A 215 -7.78 17.21 6.02
N LEU A 216 -7.22 16.00 6.08
CA LEU A 216 -6.97 15.21 4.89
C LEU A 216 -8.28 14.61 4.35
N PRO A 217 -8.59 14.80 3.06
CA PRO A 217 -9.74 14.16 2.44
C PRO A 217 -9.66 12.63 2.50
N ARG A 218 -10.80 11.97 2.73
CA ARG A 218 -10.92 10.51 2.79
C ARG A 218 -10.34 9.80 1.56
N GLN A 219 -10.41 10.41 0.37
CA GLN A 219 -9.87 9.80 -0.85
C GLN A 219 -8.35 9.59 -0.75
N ILE A 220 -7.61 10.55 -0.17
CA ILE A 220 -6.17 10.45 0.03
C ILE A 220 -5.86 9.38 1.08
N LEU A 221 -6.56 9.41 2.22
CA LEU A 221 -6.38 8.41 3.28
C LEU A 221 -6.73 6.99 2.81
N SER A 222 -7.71 6.85 1.92
CA SER A 222 -8.07 5.57 1.31
C SER A 222 -6.95 5.03 0.42
N SER A 223 -6.26 5.91 -0.34
CA SER A 223 -5.07 5.54 -1.10
C SER A 223 -3.93 5.10 -0.19
N VAL A 224 -3.65 5.83 0.90
CA VAL A 224 -2.64 5.44 1.91
C VAL A 224 -2.99 4.08 2.54
N LYS A 225 -4.25 3.87 2.93
CA LYS A 225 -4.72 2.58 3.48
C LYS A 225 -4.54 1.43 2.49
N SER A 226 -4.91 1.65 1.22
CA SER A 226 -4.75 0.64 0.15
C SER A 226 -3.29 0.23 0.01
N LEU A 227 -2.39 1.21 -0.02
CA LEU A 227 -0.95 1.01 -0.12
C LEU A 227 -0.38 0.25 1.10
N ARG A 228 -0.75 0.70 2.31
CA ARG A 228 -0.38 0.05 3.58
C ARG A 228 -0.78 -1.42 3.60
N ASN A 229 -2.02 -1.72 3.19
CA ASN A 229 -2.51 -3.09 3.17
C ASN A 229 -1.75 -3.96 2.16
N GLY A 230 -1.44 -3.41 0.98
CA GLY A 230 -0.59 -4.10 0.01
C GLY A 230 0.77 -4.49 0.59
N CYS A 231 1.40 -3.57 1.31
CA CYS A 231 2.68 -3.82 1.97
C CYS A 231 2.57 -4.85 3.10
N ALA A 232 1.57 -4.71 3.98
CA ALA A 232 1.35 -5.59 5.14
C ALA A 232 1.04 -7.05 4.75
N HIS A 233 0.39 -7.26 3.59
CA HIS A 233 0.17 -8.61 3.04
C HIS A 233 1.35 -9.14 2.20
N ASN A 234 2.48 -8.41 2.15
CA ASN A 234 3.67 -8.78 1.40
C ASN A 234 3.40 -8.99 -0.11
N ASN A 235 2.49 -8.20 -0.68
CA ASN A 235 2.20 -8.20 -2.11
C ASN A 235 3.38 -7.66 -2.92
N CYS A 236 3.56 -8.11 -4.16
CA CYS A 236 4.55 -7.51 -5.07
C CYS A 236 3.97 -6.21 -5.65
N MET A 237 4.30 -5.07 -5.06
CA MET A 237 3.69 -3.76 -5.34
C MET A 237 4.14 -3.21 -6.71
N LEU A 238 5.38 -3.47 -7.10
CA LEU A 238 6.01 -2.98 -8.32
C LEU A 238 5.93 -3.98 -9.48
N ASN A 239 5.16 -5.07 -9.35
CA ASN A 239 5.12 -6.12 -10.37
C ASN A 239 4.45 -5.72 -11.69
N ASN A 240 3.55 -4.74 -11.66
CA ASN A 240 2.88 -4.17 -12.82
C ASN A 240 2.60 -2.69 -12.56
N ILE A 241 3.60 -1.84 -12.80
CA ILE A 241 3.56 -0.42 -12.47
C ILE A 241 2.44 0.29 -13.23
N ALA A 242 2.28 -0.01 -14.52
CA ALA A 242 1.26 0.60 -15.37
C ALA A 242 -0.16 0.08 -15.11
N ASN A 243 -0.36 -0.76 -14.08
CA ASN A 243 -1.67 -1.33 -13.80
C ASN A 243 -2.65 -0.29 -13.26
N GLY A 244 -3.88 -0.38 -13.77
CA GLY A 244 -5.00 0.43 -13.32
C GLY A 244 -5.34 1.58 -14.27
N GLN A 245 -6.54 2.10 -14.07
CA GLN A 245 -7.03 3.34 -14.67
C GLN A 245 -7.52 4.24 -13.53
N SER A 246 -6.64 4.43 -12.55
CA SER A 246 -6.94 5.21 -11.37
C SER A 246 -7.24 6.66 -11.74
N GLN A 247 -8.11 7.30 -10.97
CA GLN A 247 -8.45 8.70 -11.14
C GLN A 247 -7.96 9.47 -9.92
N PRO A 248 -7.01 10.42 -10.06
CA PRO A 248 -6.55 11.22 -8.94
C PRO A 248 -7.68 12.13 -8.42
N SER A 249 -7.67 12.42 -7.12
CA SER A 249 -8.51 13.49 -6.58
C SER A 249 -8.12 14.83 -7.20
N LEU A 250 -9.06 15.78 -7.24
CA LEU A 250 -8.78 17.13 -7.74
C LEU A 250 -7.62 17.78 -6.97
N LEU A 251 -7.54 17.52 -5.66
CA LEU A 251 -6.47 18.02 -4.80
C LEU A 251 -5.11 17.50 -5.25
N ILE A 252 -4.91 16.19 -5.37
CA ILE A 252 -3.64 15.60 -5.82
C ILE A 252 -3.29 16.08 -7.23
N SER A 253 -4.26 16.10 -8.15
CA SER A 253 -4.04 16.55 -9.52
C SER A 253 -3.61 18.03 -9.60
N LYS A 254 -4.20 18.90 -8.78
CA LYS A 254 -3.79 20.31 -8.67
C LYS A 254 -2.38 20.44 -8.08
N GLN A 255 -2.10 19.74 -6.98
CA GLN A 255 -0.79 19.79 -6.31
C GLN A 255 0.35 19.33 -7.24
N VAL A 256 0.17 18.20 -7.92
CA VAL A 256 1.14 17.71 -8.92
C VAL A 256 1.22 18.65 -10.13
N GLY A 257 0.13 19.34 -10.46
CA GLY A 257 0.11 20.34 -11.55
C GLY A 257 0.93 21.60 -11.27
N ASN A 258 1.30 21.86 -10.01
CA ASN A 258 2.15 23.00 -9.64
C ASN A 258 3.65 22.69 -9.83
N ILE A 259 4.00 21.45 -10.17
CA ILE A 259 5.39 21.00 -10.35
C ILE A 259 5.87 21.40 -11.75
N PRO A 260 6.85 22.33 -11.90
CA PRO A 260 7.20 22.88 -13.21
C PRO A 260 7.67 21.85 -14.25
N SER A 261 8.32 20.77 -13.80
CA SER A 261 8.82 19.69 -14.67
C SER A 261 7.74 18.70 -15.12
N ILE A 262 6.52 18.77 -14.57
CA ILE A 262 5.44 17.82 -14.86
C ILE A 262 4.38 18.47 -15.74
N THR A 263 4.34 18.07 -17.00
CA THR A 263 3.32 18.52 -17.93
C THR A 263 1.96 17.85 -17.66
N GLY A 264 0.88 18.45 -18.18
CA GLY A 264 -0.47 17.88 -18.03
C GLY A 264 -0.63 16.47 -18.60
N SER A 265 0.11 16.12 -19.66
CA SER A 265 0.09 14.77 -20.24
C SER A 265 0.81 13.75 -19.36
N LEU A 266 1.99 14.09 -18.82
CA LEU A 266 2.72 13.25 -17.87
C LEU A 266 1.92 13.03 -16.59
N ARG A 267 1.32 14.10 -16.05
CA ARG A 267 0.43 14.02 -14.89
C ARG A 267 -0.71 13.04 -15.12
N ARG A 268 -1.45 13.16 -16.24
CA ARG A 268 -2.57 12.26 -16.55
C ARG A 268 -2.10 10.81 -16.73
N LYS A 269 -0.96 10.60 -17.37
CA LYS A 269 -0.37 9.26 -17.58
C LYS A 269 0.01 8.62 -16.25
N TYR A 270 0.91 9.22 -15.48
CA TYR A 270 1.47 8.57 -14.29
C TYR A 270 0.49 8.51 -13.12
N LEU A 271 -0.40 9.49 -12.95
CA LEU A 271 -1.44 9.39 -11.90
C LEU A 271 -2.55 8.38 -12.23
N SER A 272 -2.60 7.86 -13.46
CA SER A 272 -3.50 6.73 -13.80
C SER A 272 -2.98 5.38 -13.30
N TYR A 273 -1.67 5.29 -13.05
CA TYR A 273 -1.04 4.10 -12.51
C TYR A 273 -1.35 4.00 -11.02
N ARG A 274 -2.04 2.93 -10.60
CA ARG A 274 -2.57 2.83 -9.25
C ARG A 274 -1.49 2.99 -8.18
N ILE A 275 -0.37 2.27 -8.33
CA ILE A 275 0.72 2.30 -7.36
C ILE A 275 1.37 3.69 -7.27
N VAL A 276 1.47 4.40 -8.40
CA VAL A 276 2.03 5.75 -8.44
C VAL A 276 1.08 6.74 -7.77
N LEU A 277 -0.23 6.68 -8.05
CA LEU A 277 -1.21 7.53 -7.38
C LEU A 277 -1.22 7.29 -5.87
N GLU A 278 -1.18 6.03 -5.45
CA GLU A 278 -1.15 5.64 -4.04
C GLU A 278 0.11 6.17 -3.35
N PHE A 279 1.28 6.05 -3.99
CA PHE A 279 2.54 6.57 -3.45
C PHE A 279 2.59 8.11 -3.43
N VAL A 280 2.10 8.80 -4.47
CA VAL A 280 1.98 10.26 -4.46
C VAL A 280 1.02 10.74 -3.36
N SER A 281 -0.07 10.01 -3.14
CA SER A 281 -1.01 10.29 -2.05
C SER A 281 -0.37 10.10 -0.67
N LEU A 282 0.49 9.09 -0.52
CA LEU A 282 1.31 8.88 0.68
C LEU A 282 2.25 10.07 0.91
N LEU A 283 3.04 10.49 -0.09
CA LEU A 283 3.95 11.62 0.05
C LEU A 283 3.22 12.91 0.44
N TYR A 284 2.06 13.17 -0.18
CA TYR A 284 1.25 14.32 0.17
C TYR A 284 0.67 14.24 1.59
N ALA A 285 0.12 13.09 1.98
CA ALA A 285 -0.39 12.87 3.33
C ALA A 285 0.73 13.00 4.39
N TYR A 286 1.93 12.52 4.06
CA TYR A 286 3.10 12.67 4.92
C TYR A 286 3.44 14.15 5.12
N LYS A 287 3.58 14.92 4.03
CA LYS A 287 3.86 16.36 4.09
C LYS A 287 2.82 17.14 4.90
N PHE A 288 1.56 16.72 4.83
CA PHE A 288 0.48 17.32 5.61
C PHE A 288 0.61 16.99 7.11
N SER A 289 0.94 15.74 7.44
CA SER A 289 0.89 15.24 8.82
C SER A 289 2.15 15.59 9.63
N THR A 290 3.34 15.62 9.02
CA THR A 290 4.63 15.71 9.72
C THR A 290 5.12 17.14 10.01
N GLN A 291 4.22 18.10 10.20
CA GLN A 291 4.63 19.45 10.62
C GLN A 291 5.16 19.52 12.07
N SER A 292 5.05 18.42 12.84
CA SER A 292 5.54 18.29 14.21
C SER A 292 6.70 17.28 14.33
N ASN A 293 7.95 17.77 14.23
CA ASN A 293 9.27 17.26 14.68
C ASN A 293 9.71 15.77 14.64
N ASN A 294 8.84 14.77 14.44
CA ASN A 294 9.20 13.34 14.56
C ASN A 294 9.32 12.59 13.21
N GLY A 295 8.94 13.21 12.09
CA GLY A 295 8.84 12.57 10.76
C GLY A 295 10.13 12.48 9.93
N HIS A 296 11.32 12.72 10.51
CA HIS A 296 12.53 12.78 9.69
C HIS A 296 13.08 11.40 9.29
N LYS A 297 12.93 10.35 10.11
CA LYS A 297 13.59 9.05 9.84
C LYS A 297 12.99 8.33 8.64
N SER A 298 11.67 8.10 8.60
CA SER A 298 11.03 7.40 7.49
C SER A 298 11.12 8.19 6.18
N LEU A 299 11.07 9.53 6.26
CA LEU A 299 11.30 10.40 5.11
C LEU A 299 12.74 10.30 4.60
N ASN A 300 13.73 10.28 5.49
CA ASN A 300 15.13 10.09 5.10
C ASN A 300 15.33 8.72 4.42
N SER A 301 14.76 7.64 4.96
CA SER A 301 14.80 6.32 4.31
C SER A 301 14.08 6.32 2.97
N CYS A 302 13.02 7.12 2.80
CA CYS A 302 12.37 7.33 1.52
C CYS A 302 13.28 8.05 0.52
N MET A 303 13.98 9.11 0.96
CA MET A 303 14.95 9.81 0.12
C MET A 303 16.13 8.91 -0.25
N GLU A 304 16.64 8.11 0.68
CA GLU A 304 17.70 7.13 0.43
C GLU A 304 17.26 6.06 -0.59
N LEU A 305 16.03 5.55 -0.45
CA LEU A 305 15.45 4.63 -1.41
C LEU A 305 15.40 5.25 -2.83
N LEU A 306 14.90 6.48 -2.93
CA LEU A 306 14.72 7.16 -4.22
C LEU A 306 16.06 7.59 -4.83
N LEU A 307 17.01 8.11 -4.04
CA LEU A 307 18.22 8.74 -4.55
C LEU A 307 19.43 7.82 -4.61
N LYS A 308 19.49 6.78 -3.76
CA LYS A 308 20.62 5.83 -3.71
C LYS A 308 20.21 4.45 -4.20
N ARG A 309 19.21 3.83 -3.57
CA ARG A 309 18.88 2.41 -3.85
C ARG A 309 18.32 2.19 -5.25
N MET A 310 17.26 2.91 -5.63
CA MET A 310 16.60 2.72 -6.93
C MET A 310 17.53 2.98 -8.13
N PRO A 311 18.42 3.99 -8.11
CA PRO A 311 19.36 4.21 -9.21
C PRO A 311 20.64 3.35 -9.16
N LEU A 312 20.84 2.52 -8.13
CA LEU A 312 22.05 1.70 -7.95
C LEU A 312 22.42 0.89 -9.21
N HIS A 313 21.41 0.27 -9.83
CA HIS A 313 21.55 -0.51 -11.07
C HIS A 313 20.76 0.11 -12.23
N LYS A 314 20.81 1.43 -12.37
CA LYS A 314 20.04 2.18 -13.38
C LYS A 314 20.27 1.68 -14.82
N GLU A 315 21.45 1.14 -15.10
CA GLU A 315 21.84 0.57 -16.40
C GLU A 315 20.96 -0.62 -16.82
N TYR A 316 20.40 -1.38 -15.87
CA TYR A 316 19.49 -2.51 -16.13
C TYR A 316 18.17 -2.05 -16.74
N PHE A 317 17.73 -0.84 -16.41
CA PHE A 317 16.42 -0.32 -16.78
C PHE A 317 16.47 0.78 -17.84
N LYS A 318 17.65 1.13 -18.36
CA LYS A 318 17.85 2.28 -19.26
C LYS A 318 16.95 2.25 -20.52
N ASN A 319 16.65 1.06 -21.04
CA ASN A 319 15.78 0.88 -22.21
C ASN A 319 14.30 0.73 -21.84
N ASN A 320 13.96 0.56 -20.56
CA ASN A 320 12.59 0.42 -20.09
C ASN A 320 12.00 1.80 -19.76
N LEU A 321 11.34 2.42 -20.75
CA LEU A 321 10.71 3.74 -20.63
C LEU A 321 9.58 3.79 -19.59
N LEU A 322 8.94 2.66 -19.28
CA LEU A 322 7.92 2.60 -18.23
C LEU A 322 8.57 2.81 -16.86
N ILE A 323 9.62 2.05 -16.55
CA ILE A 323 10.30 2.12 -15.25
C ILE A 323 11.00 3.46 -15.08
N THR A 324 11.84 3.84 -16.04
CA THR A 324 12.63 5.09 -15.98
C THR A 324 11.75 6.34 -15.94
N GLY A 325 10.68 6.37 -16.75
CA GLY A 325 9.73 7.48 -16.76
C GLY A 325 8.92 7.58 -15.48
N THR A 326 8.50 6.45 -14.91
CA THR A 326 7.77 6.41 -13.63
C THR A 326 8.66 6.87 -12.49
N TYR A 327 9.90 6.39 -12.42
CA TYR A 327 10.89 6.81 -11.43
C TYR A 327 11.12 8.33 -11.49
N SER A 328 11.37 8.87 -12.69
CA SER A 328 11.62 10.31 -12.87
C SER A 328 10.42 11.16 -12.43
N PHE A 329 9.20 10.70 -12.69
CA PHE A 329 7.98 11.37 -12.24
C PHE A 329 7.86 11.37 -10.71
N ILE A 330 8.08 10.22 -10.07
CA ILE A 330 8.04 10.10 -8.61
C ILE A 330 9.12 10.98 -7.96
N LEU A 331 10.33 10.98 -8.52
CA LEU A 331 11.45 11.78 -8.03
C LEU A 331 11.13 13.29 -8.09
N ALA A 332 10.55 13.76 -9.19
CA ALA A 332 10.11 15.15 -9.33
C ALA A 332 9.05 15.54 -8.29
N VAL A 333 8.11 14.64 -7.98
CA VAL A 333 7.11 14.85 -6.91
C VAL A 333 7.79 14.93 -5.54
N ALA A 334 8.69 14.00 -5.23
CA ALA A 334 9.40 13.99 -3.96
C ALA A 334 10.26 15.24 -3.76
N GLN A 335 11.02 15.64 -4.78
CA GLN A 335 11.84 16.85 -4.76
C GLN A 335 11.00 18.11 -4.52
N TYR A 336 9.83 18.21 -5.13
CA TYR A 336 8.94 19.36 -4.96
C TYR A 336 8.33 19.43 -3.55
N LEU A 337 7.90 18.29 -2.99
CA LEU A 337 7.27 18.26 -1.66
C LEU A 337 8.28 18.40 -0.51
N PHE A 338 9.51 17.94 -0.72
CA PHE A 338 10.55 17.81 0.31
C PHE A 338 11.91 18.32 -0.19
N PRO A 339 12.04 19.62 -0.55
CA PRO A 339 13.26 20.15 -1.16
C PRO A 339 14.47 20.11 -0.22
N ASP A 340 14.26 20.29 1.08
CA ASP A 340 15.33 20.31 2.08
C ASP A 340 15.90 18.90 2.30
N GLU A 341 15.02 17.91 2.51
CA GLU A 341 15.42 16.51 2.68
C GLU A 341 16.03 15.94 1.40
N TYR A 342 15.50 16.32 0.24
CA TYR A 342 16.09 15.98 -1.04
C TYR A 342 17.52 16.50 -1.14
N THR A 343 17.73 17.80 -0.85
CA THR A 343 19.04 18.45 -0.92
C THR A 343 20.03 17.85 0.09
N ALA A 344 19.57 17.51 1.30
CA ALA A 344 20.40 16.86 2.31
C ALA A 344 20.82 15.44 1.88
N ALA A 345 19.89 14.67 1.31
CA ALA A 345 20.15 13.31 0.82
C ALA A 345 21.07 13.28 -0.41
N THR A 346 21.01 14.27 -1.30
CA THR A 346 21.96 14.38 -2.41
C THR A 346 23.37 14.72 -1.95
N LYS A 347 23.52 15.63 -0.98
CA LYS A 347 24.85 15.99 -0.43
C LYS A 347 25.55 14.82 0.24
N THR A 348 24.81 13.92 0.87
CA THR A 348 25.36 12.70 1.50
C THR A 348 25.63 11.58 0.49
N ALA A 349 25.21 11.71 -0.77
CA ALA A 349 25.55 10.76 -1.83
C ALA A 349 26.94 11.06 -2.42
N ASP A 350 27.32 12.34 -2.55
CA ASP A 350 28.60 12.75 -3.15
C ASP A 350 29.84 12.42 -2.29
N PHE A 351 29.67 12.06 -1.01
CA PHE A 351 30.79 11.70 -0.11
C PHE A 351 31.11 10.19 -0.09
N ASP A 352 30.24 9.34 -0.61
CA ASP A 352 30.44 7.88 -0.64
C ASP A 352 31.17 7.40 -1.92
N ASP A 353 31.45 8.31 -2.87
CA ASP A 353 32.11 8.07 -4.17
C ASP A 353 33.57 8.61 -4.24
N VAL A 354 34.23 8.87 -3.09
CA VAL A 354 35.65 9.32 -3.02
C VAL A 354 36.55 8.27 -2.38
#